data_AF-A0A2T6GSS6-F1
#
_entry.id   AF-A0A2T6GSS6-F1
#
_cell.length_a   1.000
_cell.length_b   1.000
_cell.length_c   1.000
_cell.angle_alpha   90.00
_cell.angle_beta   90.00
_cell.angle_gamma   90.00
#
_symmetry.space_group_name_H-M   'P 1'
#
loop_
_entity.id
_entity.type
_entity.pdbx_description
1 polymer ?
#
loop_
_entity_poly.entity_id
_entity_poly.type
_entity_poly.pdbx_seq_one_letter_code
_entity_poly.pdbx_strand_id
1 'polypeptide(L)'
;MSISPLFAARLFVVLVGVSLLNAAEAARIEPANTEFSAKGPISFAKSIINADCTIQVSGKVSPDGSFASVDKVDFSGGLKCGQVEATHLPWKLVAKDETSGAMSGIRVTVHAPLVGGECGPSTAEGSWNNSTGKLEAAQVSLDGGCTIKTVSIQMPPTFRVAP
;
A
#
# COMPACT_ATOMS: atom_id res chain seq x y z
N MET A 1 -55.98 -43.98 -46.44
CA MET A 1 -55.07 -45.01 -45.89
C MET A 1 -53.68 -44.41 -45.79
N SER A 2 -53.01 -44.64 -44.66
CA SER A 2 -51.64 -44.24 -44.30
C SER A 2 -51.40 -42.86 -43.70
N ILE A 3 -51.08 -42.92 -42.41
CA ILE A 3 -50.49 -41.91 -41.53
C ILE A 3 -48.97 -41.95 -41.76
N SER A 4 -48.25 -40.83 -41.64
CA SER A 4 -46.90 -40.83 -41.04
C SER A 4 -46.51 -39.41 -40.56
N PRO A 5 -46.43 -39.19 -39.23
CA PRO A 5 -45.78 -38.05 -38.60
C PRO A 5 -44.28 -38.38 -38.42
N LEU A 6 -43.38 -37.40 -38.41
CA LEU A 6 -42.10 -37.42 -37.66
C LEU A 6 -41.15 -36.29 -38.11
N PHE A 7 -40.40 -35.76 -37.14
CA PHE A 7 -39.25 -34.83 -37.22
C PHE A 7 -39.62 -33.35 -37.41
N ALA A 8 -39.95 -32.57 -36.38
CA ALA A 8 -39.15 -32.26 -35.18
C ALA A 8 -37.71 -31.85 -35.52
N ALA A 9 -37.44 -30.54 -35.58
CA ALA A 9 -36.35 -29.91 -34.84
C ALA A 9 -36.38 -28.39 -35.02
N ARG A 10 -36.57 -27.70 -33.89
CA ARG A 10 -36.39 -26.26 -33.72
C ARG A 10 -34.91 -25.91 -33.88
N LEU A 11 -34.58 -24.87 -34.62
CA LEU A 11 -33.27 -24.20 -34.57
C LEU A 11 -33.50 -22.73 -34.26
N PHE A 12 -33.72 -22.43 -32.98
CA PHE A 12 -33.41 -21.12 -32.41
C PHE A 12 -31.90 -21.10 -32.20
N VAL A 13 -31.17 -20.42 -33.07
CA VAL A 13 -29.75 -20.13 -32.86
C VAL A 13 -29.67 -19.01 -31.82
N VAL A 14 -29.51 -19.39 -30.55
CA VAL A 14 -29.12 -18.47 -29.49
C VAL A 14 -27.61 -18.27 -29.63
N LEU A 15 -27.22 -17.15 -30.24
CA LEU A 15 -25.86 -16.63 -30.14
C LEU A 15 -25.62 -16.21 -28.68
N VAL A 16 -25.08 -17.13 -27.88
CA VAL A 16 -24.54 -16.83 -26.56
C VAL A 16 -23.31 -15.96 -26.78
N GLY A 17 -23.48 -14.65 -26.66
CA GLY A 17 -22.36 -13.72 -26.52
C GLY A 17 -21.66 -14.02 -25.20
N VAL A 18 -20.55 -14.76 -25.26
CA VAL A 18 -19.63 -14.87 -24.14
C VAL A 18 -18.85 -13.55 -24.08
N SER A 19 -19.49 -12.52 -23.54
CA SER A 19 -18.77 -11.36 -23.05
C SER A 19 -17.90 -11.86 -21.89
N LEU A 20 -16.60 -12.02 -22.14
CA LEU A 20 -15.60 -12.17 -21.08
C LEU A 20 -15.65 -10.87 -20.27
N LEU A 21 -16.52 -10.85 -19.26
CA LEU A 21 -16.47 -9.85 -18.21
C LEU A 21 -15.14 -10.08 -17.51
N ASN A 22 -14.14 -9.26 -17.82
CA ASN A 22 -13.02 -9.04 -16.92
C ASN A 22 -13.65 -8.55 -15.63
N ALA A 23 -13.85 -9.45 -14.66
CA ALA A 23 -14.02 -9.04 -13.29
C ALA A 23 -12.74 -8.26 -12.98
N ALA A 24 -12.87 -6.95 -12.78
CA ALA A 24 -11.77 -6.16 -12.24
C ALA A 24 -11.55 -6.68 -10.81
N GLU A 25 -10.65 -7.63 -10.65
CA GLU A 25 -10.19 -8.06 -9.34
C GLU A 25 -9.47 -6.85 -8.72
N ALA A 26 -9.85 -6.52 -7.48
CA ALA A 26 -9.25 -5.43 -6.76
C ALA A 26 -7.92 -5.92 -6.19
N ALA A 27 -6.83 -5.21 -6.51
CA ALA A 27 -5.49 -5.61 -6.11
C ALA A 27 -5.39 -5.90 -4.60
N ARG A 28 -4.79 -7.04 -4.26
CA ARG A 28 -4.68 -7.55 -2.88
C ARG A 28 -3.24 -7.81 -2.51
N ILE A 29 -2.96 -7.59 -1.24
CA ILE A 29 -1.66 -7.85 -0.63
C ILE A 29 -1.62 -9.30 -0.17
N GLU A 30 -0.59 -10.02 -0.59
CA GLU A 30 -0.35 -11.41 -0.26
C GLU A 30 0.98 -11.60 0.46
N PRO A 31 1.09 -12.64 1.33
CA PRO A 31 0.00 -13.51 1.76
C PRO A 31 -0.95 -12.81 2.74
N ALA A 32 -2.25 -13.11 2.64
CA ALA A 32 -3.24 -12.58 3.56
C ALA A 32 -3.02 -13.13 4.98
N ASN A 33 -3.45 -12.36 5.99
CA ASN A 33 -3.33 -12.74 7.41
C ASN A 33 -1.88 -12.99 7.91
N THR A 34 -0.85 -12.50 7.21
CA THR A 34 0.54 -12.67 7.63
C THR A 34 1.16 -11.39 8.19
N GLU A 35 2.00 -11.55 9.20
CA GLU A 35 2.83 -10.48 9.72
C GLU A 35 3.98 -10.16 8.76
N PHE A 36 4.40 -8.90 8.73
CA PHE A 36 5.57 -8.45 7.97
C PHE A 36 6.42 -7.51 8.82
N SER A 37 7.72 -7.49 8.52
CA SER A 37 8.65 -6.46 8.97
C SER A 37 9.52 -6.06 7.80
N ALA A 38 9.63 -4.76 7.57
CA ALA A 38 10.28 -4.20 6.40
C ALA A 38 11.08 -2.97 6.80
N LYS A 39 12.15 -2.68 6.08
CA LYS A 39 13.00 -1.52 6.37
C LYS A 39 13.56 -0.90 5.11
N GLY A 40 13.95 0.36 5.21
CA GLY A 40 14.68 1.02 4.15
C GLY A 40 14.96 2.48 4.43
N PRO A 41 15.68 3.16 3.53
CA PRO A 41 15.96 4.59 3.66
C PRO A 41 14.69 5.44 3.57
N ILE A 42 14.63 6.47 4.39
CA ILE A 42 13.67 7.58 4.30
C ILE A 42 14.41 8.90 4.49
N SER A 43 14.07 9.90 3.67
CA SER A 43 14.53 11.27 3.83
C SER A 43 13.34 12.14 4.18
N PHE A 44 13.42 12.80 5.33
CA PHE A 44 12.35 13.62 5.89
C PHE A 44 12.81 15.06 6.06
N ALA A 45 11.88 16.00 5.85
CA ALA A 45 12.11 17.42 6.08
C ALA A 45 10.97 18.07 6.85
N LYS A 46 11.31 19.01 7.74
CA LYS A 46 10.37 19.93 8.39
C LYS A 46 11.06 21.27 8.53
N SER A 47 10.53 22.30 7.86
CA SER A 47 11.16 23.62 7.79
C SER A 47 12.64 23.49 7.34
N ILE A 48 13.59 23.98 8.14
CA ILE A 48 15.05 23.89 7.89
C ILE A 48 15.67 22.53 8.25
N ILE A 49 14.94 21.66 8.95
CA ILE A 49 15.45 20.34 9.36
C ILE A 49 15.32 19.38 8.18
N ASN A 50 16.44 18.72 7.86
CA ASN A 50 16.49 17.57 6.96
C ASN A 50 17.17 16.42 7.70
N ALA A 51 16.58 15.23 7.61
CA ALA A 51 17.04 14.02 8.25
C ALA A 51 16.95 12.85 7.28
N ASP A 52 18.09 12.21 7.03
CA ASP A 52 18.16 10.93 6.32
C ASP A 52 18.23 9.82 7.36
N CYS A 53 17.20 8.99 7.37
CA CYS A 53 16.95 7.97 8.38
C CYS A 53 16.73 6.60 7.73
N THR A 54 16.78 5.57 8.55
CA THR A 54 16.21 4.26 8.21
C THR A 54 14.86 4.16 8.89
N ILE A 55 13.81 3.93 8.10
CA ILE A 55 12.49 3.57 8.62
C ILE A 55 12.42 2.05 8.70
N GLN A 56 11.90 1.54 9.81
CA GLN A 56 11.47 0.16 9.95
C GLN A 56 9.97 0.16 10.23
N VAL A 57 9.21 -0.58 9.44
CA VAL A 57 7.77 -0.75 9.60
C VAL A 57 7.47 -2.21 9.88
N SER A 58 6.53 -2.48 10.78
CA SER A 58 6.03 -3.83 11.03
C SER A 58 4.53 -3.81 11.23
N GLY A 59 3.87 -4.90 10.88
CA GLY A 59 2.46 -5.06 11.11
C GLY A 59 1.92 -6.30 10.40
N LYS A 60 0.66 -6.26 9.98
CA LYS A 60 -0.04 -7.43 9.48
C LYS A 60 -0.92 -7.16 8.27
N VAL A 61 -0.87 -8.06 7.29
CA VAL A 61 -1.81 -8.08 6.17
C VAL A 61 -3.17 -8.54 6.68
N SER A 62 -4.22 -7.81 6.30
CA SER A 62 -5.61 -8.14 6.63
C SER A 62 -6.00 -9.57 6.19
N PRO A 63 -7.02 -10.19 6.82
CA PRO A 63 -7.43 -11.56 6.49
C PRO A 63 -7.83 -11.80 5.04
N ASP A 64 -8.30 -10.77 4.34
CA ASP A 64 -8.70 -10.83 2.93
C ASP A 64 -7.65 -10.25 1.97
N GLY A 65 -6.55 -9.68 2.49
CA GLY A 65 -5.51 -9.03 1.70
C GLY A 65 -5.88 -7.62 1.20
N SER A 66 -7.03 -7.08 1.57
CA SER A 66 -7.50 -5.76 1.08
C SER A 66 -6.64 -4.58 1.57
N PHE A 67 -5.96 -4.74 2.70
CA PHE A 67 -4.99 -3.78 3.23
C PHE A 67 -3.94 -4.46 4.12
N ALA A 68 -2.89 -3.71 4.46
CA ALA A 68 -1.94 -4.04 5.50
C ALA A 68 -1.97 -2.97 6.60
N SER A 69 -2.09 -3.40 7.85
CA SER A 69 -1.90 -2.56 9.03
C SER A 69 -0.41 -2.41 9.29
N VAL A 70 0.03 -1.18 9.53
CA VAL A 70 1.37 -0.88 10.04
C VAL A 70 1.22 -0.52 11.50
N ASP A 71 1.48 -1.49 12.37
CA ASP A 71 1.24 -1.41 13.82
C ASP A 71 2.45 -0.84 14.58
N LYS A 72 3.64 -0.88 13.97
CA LYS A 72 4.87 -0.34 14.53
C LYS A 72 5.71 0.34 13.46
N VAL A 73 6.26 1.50 13.80
CA VAL A 73 7.19 2.25 12.97
C VAL A 73 8.31 2.79 13.83
N ASP A 74 9.56 2.51 13.46
CA ASP A 74 10.75 3.02 14.13
C ASP A 74 11.60 3.82 13.13
N PHE A 75 12.13 4.95 13.59
CA PHE A 75 13.10 5.74 12.85
C PHE A 75 14.47 5.62 13.52
N SER A 76 15.47 5.22 12.75
CA SER A 76 16.84 5.03 13.24
C SER A 76 17.86 5.73 12.33
N GLY A 77 19.05 6.01 12.86
CA GLY A 77 20.09 6.74 12.15
C GLY A 77 20.77 7.78 13.05
N GLY A 78 21.11 8.93 12.48
CA GLY A 78 21.72 10.03 13.23
C GLY A 78 20.78 10.67 14.26
N LEU A 79 21.30 11.64 15.02
CA LEU A 79 20.59 12.30 16.13
C LEU A 79 19.17 12.80 15.76
N LYS A 80 19.00 13.33 14.55
CA LYS A 80 17.72 13.85 14.07
C LYS A 80 16.65 12.75 13.88
N CYS A 81 17.05 11.52 13.60
CA CYS A 81 16.13 10.40 13.39
C CYS A 81 15.49 9.93 14.70
N GLY A 82 16.26 9.97 15.80
CA GLY A 82 15.75 9.68 17.14
C GLY A 82 14.79 10.74 17.67
N GLN A 83 14.62 11.87 16.97
CA GLN A 83 13.64 12.89 17.30
C GLN A 83 12.31 12.68 16.55
N VAL A 84 12.24 11.75 15.60
CA VAL A 84 11.00 11.48 14.86
C VAL A 84 10.33 10.26 15.47
N GLU A 85 9.09 10.43 15.89
CA GLU A 85 8.27 9.37 16.47
C GLU A 85 7.02 9.18 15.61
N ALA A 86 6.71 7.93 15.24
CA ALA A 86 5.42 7.63 14.63
C ALA A 86 4.33 7.58 15.69
N THR A 87 3.21 8.24 15.43
CA THR A 87 2.08 8.27 16.36
C THR A 87 0.79 7.86 15.67
N HIS A 88 -0.23 7.57 16.48
CA HIS A 88 -1.58 7.22 16.01
C HIS A 88 -1.61 6.03 15.04
N LEU A 89 -0.80 5.01 15.36
CA LEU A 89 -0.81 3.71 14.71
C LEU A 89 -2.12 2.96 15.01
N PRO A 90 -2.58 2.05 14.14
CA PRO A 90 -1.92 1.63 12.91
C PRO A 90 -2.14 2.58 11.73
N TRP A 91 -1.11 2.75 10.89
CA TRP A 91 -1.30 3.32 9.55
C TRP A 91 -1.81 2.23 8.61
N LYS A 92 -2.57 2.61 7.59
CA LYS A 92 -3.23 1.64 6.70
C LYS A 92 -2.69 1.75 5.28
N LEU A 93 -2.00 0.71 4.82
CA LEU A 93 -1.51 0.54 3.46
C LEU A 93 -2.53 -0.23 2.61
N VAL A 94 -2.92 0.34 1.48
CA VAL A 94 -3.84 -0.27 0.51
C VAL A 94 -3.16 -0.33 -0.85
N ALA A 95 -3.20 -1.49 -1.51
CA ALA A 95 -2.82 -1.59 -2.91
C ALA A 95 -3.95 -1.00 -3.77
N LYS A 96 -3.62 -0.07 -4.66
CA LYS A 96 -4.58 0.48 -5.62
C LYS A 96 -4.62 -0.36 -6.90
N ASP A 97 -3.45 -0.82 -7.32
CA ASP A 97 -3.22 -1.72 -8.44
C ASP A 97 -1.92 -2.53 -8.17
N GLU A 98 -1.51 -3.39 -9.10
CA GLU A 98 -0.32 -4.23 -8.98
C GLU A 98 1.02 -3.46 -8.92
N THR A 99 1.00 -2.14 -9.13
CA THR A 99 2.19 -1.28 -9.20
C THR A 99 2.09 -0.01 -8.34
N SER A 100 0.96 0.21 -7.65
CA SER A 100 0.74 1.41 -6.86
C SER A 100 -0.09 1.15 -5.59
N GLY A 101 0.09 2.01 -4.60
CA GLY A 101 -0.62 1.93 -3.33
C GLY A 101 -0.73 3.27 -2.63
N ALA A 102 -1.48 3.29 -1.54
CA ALA A 102 -1.59 4.43 -0.66
C ALA A 102 -1.48 4.00 0.81
N MET A 103 -0.68 4.75 1.56
CA MET A 103 -0.58 4.62 3.01
C MET A 103 -1.30 5.80 3.66
N SER A 104 -2.38 5.51 4.38
CA SER A 104 -3.25 6.49 5.02
C SER A 104 -3.04 6.53 6.53
N GLY A 105 -3.33 7.68 7.13
CA GLY A 105 -3.18 7.89 8.57
C GLY A 105 -1.76 8.19 9.01
N ILE A 106 -0.85 8.48 8.09
CA ILE A 106 0.55 8.80 8.40
C ILE A 106 0.57 10.00 9.32
N ARG A 107 1.14 9.81 10.51
CA ARG A 107 1.32 10.88 11.49
C ARG A 107 2.60 10.68 12.29
N VAL A 108 3.42 11.71 12.35
CA VAL A 108 4.67 11.69 13.12
C VAL A 108 4.77 12.92 14.02
N THR A 109 5.44 12.77 15.16
CA THR A 109 5.82 13.86 16.04
C THR A 109 7.31 14.09 15.90
N VAL A 110 7.71 15.34 15.61
CA VAL A 110 9.12 15.72 15.57
C VAL A 110 9.50 16.42 16.87
N HIS A 111 10.31 15.77 17.68
CA HIS A 111 10.81 16.25 18.97
C HIS A 111 12.07 17.11 18.80
N ALA A 112 11.89 18.28 18.17
CA ALA A 112 12.93 19.29 18.03
C ALA A 112 12.52 20.59 18.72
N PRO A 113 13.34 21.16 19.62
CA PRO A 113 13.02 22.45 20.25
C PRO A 113 12.77 23.53 19.19
N LEU A 114 11.70 24.32 19.36
CA LEU A 114 11.31 25.48 18.54
C LEU A 114 10.80 25.19 17.11
N VAL A 115 11.24 24.10 16.48
CA VAL A 115 10.93 23.79 15.06
C VAL A 115 10.27 22.41 14.87
N GLY A 116 10.05 21.69 15.96
CA GLY A 116 9.35 20.41 16.00
C GLY A 116 7.82 20.53 15.88
N GLY A 117 7.12 19.49 16.32
CA GLY A 117 5.66 19.41 16.33
C GLY A 117 5.11 18.28 15.45
N GLU A 118 3.78 18.20 15.43
CA GLU A 118 3.04 17.17 14.70
C GLU A 118 3.16 17.36 13.18
N CYS A 119 3.19 16.23 12.48
CA CYS A 119 3.02 16.13 11.05
C CYS A 119 1.91 15.11 10.76
N GLY A 120 0.98 15.43 9.87
CA GLY A 120 -0.18 14.58 9.58
C GLY A 120 -1.42 14.90 10.44
N PRO A 121 -2.55 14.20 10.21
CA PRO A 121 -2.65 12.97 9.45
C PRO A 121 -2.64 13.23 7.95
N SER A 122 -1.98 12.36 7.18
CA SER A 122 -1.97 12.49 5.72
C SER A 122 -1.98 11.13 5.04
N THR A 123 -2.25 11.13 3.74
CA THR A 123 -2.17 9.94 2.88
C THR A 123 -1.01 10.12 1.90
N ALA A 124 -0.08 9.19 1.90
CA ALA A 124 0.99 9.11 0.92
C ALA A 124 0.62 8.13 -0.18
N GLU A 125 0.74 8.55 -1.43
CA GLU A 125 0.71 7.64 -2.57
C GLU A 125 2.12 7.18 -2.91
N GLY A 126 2.26 5.94 -3.38
CA GLY A 126 3.54 5.36 -3.70
C GLY A 126 3.45 4.30 -4.79
N SER A 127 4.62 3.95 -5.32
CA SER A 127 4.80 2.87 -6.28
C SER A 127 5.22 1.59 -5.57
N TRP A 128 4.77 0.47 -6.13
CA TRP A 128 5.12 -0.88 -5.74
C TRP A 128 5.77 -1.62 -6.91
N ASN A 129 6.73 -2.49 -6.61
CA ASN A 129 7.36 -3.36 -7.60
C ASN A 129 7.50 -4.79 -7.06
N ASN A 130 6.67 -5.71 -7.57
CA ASN A 130 6.70 -7.12 -7.19
C ASN A 130 8.05 -7.81 -7.46
N SER A 131 8.80 -7.39 -8.49
CA SER A 131 10.09 -8.01 -8.84
C SER A 131 11.21 -7.61 -7.89
N THR A 132 11.20 -6.38 -7.39
CA THR A 132 12.22 -5.88 -6.46
C THR A 132 11.78 -5.92 -5.00
N GLY A 133 10.48 -6.09 -4.74
CA GLY A 133 9.89 -6.05 -3.40
C GLY A 133 9.95 -4.66 -2.75
N LYS A 134 9.99 -3.59 -3.56
CA LYS A 134 10.15 -2.22 -3.07
C LYS A 134 8.84 -1.44 -3.06
N LEU A 135 8.57 -0.78 -1.94
CA LEU A 135 7.54 0.24 -1.79
C LEU A 135 8.21 1.61 -1.70
N GLU A 136 7.87 2.51 -2.63
CA GLU A 136 8.59 3.77 -2.81
C GLU A 136 7.64 4.96 -2.95
N ALA A 137 8.04 6.11 -2.42
CA ALA A 137 7.34 7.39 -2.61
C ALA A 137 8.33 8.55 -2.54
N ALA A 138 7.97 9.68 -3.12
CA ALA A 138 8.79 10.88 -3.12
C ALA A 138 7.93 12.15 -3.09
N GLN A 139 8.50 13.22 -2.52
CA GLN A 139 7.87 14.54 -2.43
C GLN A 139 6.46 14.51 -1.82
N VAL A 140 6.25 13.68 -0.80
CA VAL A 140 4.96 13.59 -0.11
C VAL A 140 4.90 14.68 0.94
N SER A 141 4.00 15.65 0.76
CA SER A 141 3.67 16.64 1.79
C SER A 141 2.75 16.03 2.84
N LEU A 142 3.11 16.24 4.10
CA LEU A 142 2.27 15.94 5.26
C LEU A 142 1.78 17.27 5.85
N ASP A 143 0.59 17.23 6.43
CA ASP A 143 0.08 18.36 7.23
C ASP A 143 1.08 18.74 8.33
N GLY A 144 1.08 20.00 8.76
CA GLY A 144 2.07 20.48 9.73
C GLY A 144 3.44 20.83 9.13
N GLY A 145 3.53 20.95 7.80
CA GLY A 145 4.70 21.49 7.09
C GLY A 145 5.88 20.52 6.99
N CYS A 146 5.58 19.23 6.92
CA CYS A 146 6.57 18.17 6.83
C CYS A 146 6.55 17.54 5.45
N THR A 147 7.68 17.05 4.97
CA THR A 147 7.79 16.43 3.65
C THR A 147 8.63 15.18 3.74
N ILE A 148 8.08 14.06 3.26
CA ILE A 148 8.88 12.88 2.94
C ILE A 148 9.48 13.14 1.56
N LYS A 149 10.78 13.46 1.52
CA LYS A 149 11.49 13.73 0.28
C LYS A 149 11.59 12.49 -0.58
N THR A 150 11.99 11.38 0.04
CA THR A 150 12.08 10.06 -0.55
C THR A 150 11.86 9.00 0.53
N VAL A 151 11.29 7.87 0.14
CA VAL A 151 11.24 6.65 0.95
C VAL A 151 11.33 5.46 0.00
N SER A 152 12.10 4.44 0.40
CA SER A 152 12.21 3.18 -0.35
C SER A 152 12.33 2.05 0.66
N ILE A 153 11.24 1.32 0.88
CA ILE A 153 11.16 0.23 1.86
C ILE A 153 11.28 -1.09 1.14
N GLN A 154 12.22 -1.93 1.59
CA GLN A 154 12.35 -3.30 1.13
C GLN A 154 11.41 -4.19 1.94
N MET A 155 10.34 -4.67 1.30
CA MET A 155 9.41 -5.61 1.90
C MET A 155 9.99 -7.03 1.91
N PRO A 156 9.49 -7.93 2.78
CA PRO A 156 9.85 -9.35 2.76
C PRO A 156 9.61 -9.96 1.38
N PRO A 157 10.40 -10.96 0.95
CA PRO A 157 10.28 -11.58 -0.38
C PRO A 157 8.93 -12.29 -0.59
N THR A 158 8.21 -12.61 0.48
CA THR A 158 6.86 -13.18 0.42
C THR A 158 5.79 -12.13 0.19
N PHE A 159 6.05 -10.86 0.52
CA PHE A 159 5.10 -9.77 0.38
C PHE A 159 4.98 -9.37 -1.09
N ARG A 160 3.78 -9.52 -1.65
CA ARG A 160 3.48 -9.18 -3.04
C ARG A 160 2.09 -8.60 -3.19
N VAL A 161 1.85 -7.92 -4.31
CA VAL A 161 0.52 -7.46 -4.70
C VAL A 161 0.06 -8.31 -5.88
N ALA A 162 -1.10 -8.93 -5.75
CA ALA A 162 -1.78 -9.70 -6.80
C ALA A 162 -3.05 -8.95 -7.22
N PRO A 163 -3.58 -9.19 -8.43
CA PRO A 163 -4.88 -8.65 -8.85
C PRO A 163 -6.04 -9.15 -7.97
#